data_AF-A0AB39ZHS3-F1
#
_entry.id   AF-A0AB39ZHS3-F1
#
_cell.length_a   1.000
_cell.length_b   1.000
_cell.length_c   1.000
_cell.angle_alpha   90.00
_cell.angle_beta   90.00
_cell.angle_gamma   90.00
#
_symmetry.space_group_name_H-M   'P 1'
#
loop_
_entity.id
_entity.type
_entity.pdbx_description
1 polymer ?
#
loop_
_entity_poly.entity_id
_entity_poly.type
_entity_poly.pdbx_seq_one_letter_code
_entity_poly.pdbx_strand_id
1 'polypeptide(L)'
;MTTNNWNKWFVGDFRSEPHNRPKLIPGFDRLDDRLRAVLREEDLQKNFRKRKQAGGGQKQKKFKKVKKSMKQTPRACEFQKVYAEKRKELRRMAKKQRNEFQFRSTPVPNFERSHKRLERRKLYLNSLKKVTKPRCPGTLATSMEALQKREKEQRQQRKLCGFIPRINPGSSMDYLHRQPFIPRVDSTCTHPKPFRLHTSERALSRRLYDERKRMRMDLQLELQASDWFKRERSEFRKLRKMTNFKATPNPWKRHNVSSADAS
;
A
#
# COMPACT_ATOMS: atom_id res chain seq x y z
N MET A 1 -11.68 43.98 -3.53
CA MET A 1 -13.07 43.79 -3.99
C MET A 1 -13.38 42.30 -3.98
N THR A 2 -14.40 41.92 -3.23
CA THR A 2 -14.83 40.54 -2.95
C THR A 2 -15.86 40.09 -3.97
N THR A 3 -15.65 38.94 -4.63
CA THR A 3 -16.66 38.33 -5.50
C THR A 3 -17.12 37.00 -4.91
N ASN A 4 -18.07 37.08 -3.97
CA ASN A 4 -18.95 35.98 -3.61
C ASN A 4 -20.12 35.96 -4.61
N ASN A 5 -20.32 34.85 -5.33
CA ASN A 5 -21.67 34.45 -5.70
C ASN A 5 -21.71 32.98 -6.12
N TRP A 6 -22.12 32.13 -5.18
CA TRP A 6 -22.59 30.79 -5.46
C TRP A 6 -24.12 30.82 -5.39
N ASN A 7 -24.76 30.14 -6.35
CA ASN A 7 -26.15 29.70 -6.37
C ASN A 7 -27.24 30.72 -6.74
N LYS A 8 -27.65 30.70 -8.02
CA LYS A 8 -29.02 30.98 -8.44
C LYS A 8 -29.55 29.77 -9.19
N TRP A 9 -30.25 28.88 -8.49
CA TRP A 9 -31.15 27.91 -9.12
C TRP A 9 -32.49 28.62 -9.31
N PHE A 10 -32.88 28.78 -10.56
CA PHE A 10 -34.15 29.39 -10.96
C PHE A 10 -35.27 28.38 -10.69
N VAL A 11 -36.25 28.77 -9.87
CA VAL A 11 -37.49 28.02 -9.64
C VAL A 11 -38.56 28.69 -10.48
N GLY A 12 -38.85 28.14 -11.64
CA GLY A 12 -39.85 28.71 -12.52
C GLY A 12 -40.08 27.83 -13.72
N ASP A 13 -40.59 26.62 -13.49
CA ASP A 13 -41.32 25.80 -14.47
C ASP A 13 -42.07 24.69 -13.73
N PHE A 14 -43.10 25.07 -12.98
CA PHE A 14 -44.18 24.15 -12.61
C PHE A 14 -45.51 24.83 -12.91
N ARG A 15 -45.93 24.74 -14.18
CA ARG A 15 -47.35 24.85 -14.54
C ARG A 15 -47.84 23.51 -15.05
N SER A 16 -48.92 23.09 -14.41
CA SER A 16 -49.66 21.83 -14.45
C SER A 16 -50.31 21.52 -15.80
N GLU A 17 -50.20 20.25 -16.22
CA GLU A 17 -51.03 19.55 -17.24
C GLU A 17 -50.99 18.03 -16.88
N PRO A 18 -52.00 17.24 -17.28
CA PRO A 18 -52.90 16.48 -16.42
C PRO A 18 -52.32 15.12 -15.96
N HIS A 19 -52.98 14.50 -14.98
CA HIS A 19 -52.67 13.19 -14.42
C HIS A 19 -52.65 12.06 -15.47
N ASN A 20 -51.55 11.92 -16.18
CA ASN A 20 -51.19 10.68 -16.85
C ASN A 20 -50.79 9.67 -15.78
N ARG A 21 -51.67 8.69 -15.51
CA ARG A 21 -51.28 7.50 -14.75
C ARG A 21 -50.02 6.91 -15.40
N PRO A 22 -48.96 6.60 -14.63
CA PRO A 22 -47.78 5.99 -15.21
C PRO A 22 -48.21 4.68 -15.89
N LYS A 23 -47.91 4.57 -17.19
CA LYS A 23 -48.04 3.31 -17.93
C LYS A 23 -47.31 2.25 -17.10
N LEU A 24 -48.04 1.23 -16.63
CA LEU A 24 -47.46 0.12 -15.91
C LEU A 24 -46.28 -0.40 -16.73
N ILE A 25 -45.10 -0.48 -16.10
CA ILE A 25 -43.91 -1.05 -16.71
C ILE A 25 -44.28 -2.46 -17.21
N PRO A 26 -44.05 -2.78 -18.50
CA PRO A 26 -44.26 -4.14 -18.98
C PRO A 26 -43.45 -5.11 -18.13
N GLY A 27 -44.13 -5.92 -17.32
CA GLY A 27 -43.51 -6.82 -16.33
C GLY A 27 -43.95 -6.63 -14.88
N PHE A 28 -44.72 -5.59 -14.54
CA PHE A 28 -45.21 -5.38 -13.17
C PHE A 28 -46.34 -6.37 -12.76
N ASP A 29 -46.97 -7.05 -13.73
CA ASP A 29 -47.88 -8.19 -13.46
C ASP A 29 -47.14 -9.49 -13.13
N ARG A 30 -45.81 -9.51 -13.24
CA ARG A 30 -44.98 -10.59 -12.67
C ARG A 30 -44.70 -10.26 -11.22
N LEU A 31 -45.74 -10.31 -10.38
CA LEU A 31 -45.53 -10.49 -8.96
C LEU A 31 -44.56 -11.66 -8.79
N ASP A 32 -43.37 -11.36 -8.23
CA ASP A 32 -42.29 -12.32 -8.03
C ASP A 32 -42.89 -13.64 -7.57
N ASP A 33 -42.59 -14.75 -8.25
CA ASP A 33 -43.09 -16.08 -7.87
C ASP A 33 -42.79 -16.39 -6.39
N ARG A 34 -41.78 -15.71 -5.84
CA ARG A 34 -41.43 -15.65 -4.43
C ARG A 34 -42.51 -15.05 -3.52
N LEU A 35 -43.15 -13.95 -3.92
CA LEU A 35 -44.27 -13.33 -3.20
C LEU A 35 -45.53 -14.19 -3.27
N ARG A 36 -45.79 -14.81 -4.42
CA ARG A 36 -46.89 -15.78 -4.58
C ARG A 36 -46.69 -17.04 -3.74
N ALA A 37 -45.45 -17.53 -3.60
CA ALA A 37 -45.12 -18.65 -2.74
C ALA A 37 -45.36 -18.34 -1.25
N VAL A 38 -44.98 -17.14 -0.80
CA VAL A 38 -45.18 -16.71 0.60
C VAL A 38 -46.66 -16.64 0.96
N LEU A 39 -47.53 -16.12 0.09
CA LEU A 39 -48.97 -16.05 0.34
C LEU A 39 -49.63 -17.44 0.37
N ARG A 40 -49.19 -18.38 -0.48
CA ARG A 40 -49.68 -19.78 -0.48
C ARG A 40 -49.26 -20.54 0.79
N GLU A 41 -48.11 -20.20 1.37
CA GLU A 41 -47.61 -20.81 2.61
C GLU A 41 -48.44 -20.39 3.84
N GLU A 42 -49.00 -19.18 3.87
CA GLU A 42 -49.83 -18.70 4.98
C GLU A 42 -51.20 -19.38 5.05
N ASP A 43 -51.81 -19.67 3.89
CA ASP A 43 -53.11 -20.35 3.81
C ASP A 43 -53.05 -21.81 4.25
N LEU A 44 -51.92 -22.49 4.01
CA LEU A 44 -51.71 -23.87 4.47
C LEU A 44 -51.54 -23.93 5.99
N GLN A 45 -50.95 -22.91 6.64
CA GLN A 45 -50.73 -22.91 8.09
C GLN A 45 -52.02 -22.78 8.91
N LYS A 46 -53.10 -22.20 8.37
CA LYS A 46 -54.38 -22.06 9.09
C LYS A 46 -55.10 -23.40 9.27
N ASN A 47 -54.93 -24.35 8.35
CA ASN A 47 -55.65 -25.64 8.38
C ASN A 47 -55.05 -26.67 9.35
N PHE A 48 -53.81 -26.50 9.81
CA PHE A 48 -53.14 -27.44 10.72
C PHE A 48 -53.29 -27.13 12.23
N ARG A 49 -54.02 -26.06 12.60
CA ARG A 49 -54.23 -25.68 14.02
C ARG A 49 -55.40 -26.41 14.71
N LYS A 50 -55.73 -27.65 14.30
CA LYS A 50 -56.67 -28.50 15.06
C LYS A 50 -55.91 -29.32 16.12
N ARG A 51 -56.08 -28.90 17.38
CA ARG A 51 -55.49 -29.47 18.61
C ARG A 51 -55.93 -30.93 18.79
N LYS A 52 -55.00 -31.88 18.96
CA LYS A 52 -55.30 -33.22 19.52
C LYS A 52 -54.92 -33.26 21.00
N GLN A 53 -55.74 -33.91 21.82
CA GLN A 53 -55.53 -34.10 23.26
C GLN A 53 -54.32 -35.00 23.54
N ALA A 54 -53.63 -34.72 24.65
CA ALA A 54 -52.40 -35.37 25.07
C ALA A 54 -52.67 -36.58 25.98
N GLY A 55 -52.00 -37.70 25.72
CA GLY A 55 -51.94 -38.84 26.63
C GLY A 55 -51.39 -40.09 25.94
N GLY A 56 -50.19 -40.52 26.31
CA GLY A 56 -49.57 -41.74 25.77
C GLY A 56 -48.05 -41.73 25.89
N GLY A 57 -47.54 -41.94 27.11
CA GLY A 57 -46.11 -42.03 27.38
C GLY A 57 -45.53 -43.37 26.97
N GLN A 58 -44.34 -43.37 26.39
CA GLN A 58 -43.48 -44.56 26.30
C GLN A 58 -42.03 -44.22 26.68
N LYS A 59 -41.50 -44.99 27.64
CA LYS A 59 -40.13 -44.87 28.16
C LYS A 59 -39.15 -45.53 27.18
N GLN A 60 -38.41 -44.73 26.43
CA GLN A 60 -37.27 -45.19 25.63
C GLN A 60 -35.99 -45.19 26.48
N LYS A 61 -35.34 -46.36 26.60
CA LYS A 61 -34.07 -46.59 27.30
C LYS A 61 -32.96 -45.72 26.70
N LYS A 62 -32.31 -44.89 27.52
CA LYS A 62 -31.17 -44.06 27.11
C LYS A 62 -29.87 -44.89 27.08
N PHE A 63 -29.23 -44.99 25.92
CA PHE A 63 -27.83 -45.41 25.84
C PHE A 63 -26.93 -44.31 26.41
N LYS A 64 -26.19 -44.63 27.49
CA LYS A 64 -25.18 -43.75 28.10
C LYS A 64 -23.99 -43.62 27.15
N LYS A 65 -23.86 -42.48 26.47
CA LYS A 65 -22.61 -42.11 25.81
C LYS A 65 -21.55 -41.80 26.88
N VAL A 66 -20.46 -42.57 26.87
CA VAL A 66 -19.27 -42.32 27.70
C VAL A 66 -18.74 -40.93 27.34
N LYS A 67 -18.95 -39.97 28.23
CA LYS A 67 -18.36 -38.64 28.14
C LYS A 67 -16.86 -38.79 28.40
N LYS A 68 -16.03 -38.67 27.36
CA LYS A 68 -14.60 -38.41 27.53
C LYS A 68 -14.47 -37.09 28.30
N SER A 69 -14.08 -37.15 29.57
CA SER A 69 -13.75 -36.01 30.42
C SER A 69 -12.41 -35.41 29.97
N MET A 70 -12.39 -34.85 28.77
CA MET A 70 -11.43 -33.79 28.51
C MET A 70 -11.76 -32.68 29.50
N LYS A 71 -10.81 -32.32 30.36
CA LYS A 71 -10.90 -31.17 31.27
C LYS A 71 -11.11 -29.92 30.42
N GLN A 72 -12.36 -29.65 30.02
CA GLN A 72 -12.72 -28.46 29.27
C GLN A 72 -12.54 -27.29 30.22
N THR A 73 -11.53 -26.48 29.95
CA THR A 73 -11.37 -25.19 30.62
C THR A 73 -12.69 -24.44 30.53
N PRO A 74 -13.15 -23.81 31.63
CA PRO A 74 -14.39 -23.04 31.62
C PRO A 74 -14.35 -22.03 30.47
N ARG A 75 -15.48 -21.87 29.77
CA ARG A 75 -15.61 -20.95 28.62
C ARG A 75 -15.13 -19.53 28.96
N ALA A 76 -15.28 -19.10 30.21
CA ALA A 76 -14.76 -17.84 30.75
C ALA A 76 -13.23 -17.69 30.59
N CYS A 77 -12.45 -18.76 30.83
CA CYS A 77 -11.01 -18.77 30.64
C CYS A 77 -10.62 -18.67 29.16
N GLU A 78 -11.46 -19.14 28.25
CA GLU A 78 -11.25 -18.97 26.79
C GLU A 78 -11.48 -17.51 26.38
N PHE A 79 -12.51 -16.84 26.93
CA PHE A 79 -12.75 -15.42 26.68
C PHE A 79 -11.63 -14.52 27.18
N GLN A 80 -11.02 -14.87 28.33
CA GLN A 80 -9.88 -14.14 28.86
C GLN A 80 -8.68 -14.19 27.90
N LYS A 81 -8.44 -15.33 27.23
CA LYS A 81 -7.41 -15.47 26.19
C LYS A 81 -7.70 -14.58 24.98
N VAL A 82 -8.93 -14.56 24.49
CA VAL A 82 -9.35 -13.70 23.36
C VAL A 82 -9.14 -12.22 23.69
N TYR A 83 -9.51 -11.77 24.89
CA TYR A 83 -9.27 -10.41 25.34
C TYR A 83 -7.77 -10.08 25.46
N ALA A 84 -6.97 -10.99 26.00
CA ALA A 84 -5.53 -10.81 26.12
C ALA A 84 -4.84 -10.70 24.75
N GLU A 85 -5.28 -11.50 23.76
CA GLU A 85 -4.81 -11.43 22.38
C GLU A 85 -5.17 -10.10 21.71
N LYS A 86 -6.45 -9.68 21.77
CA LYS A 86 -6.87 -8.37 21.23
C LYS A 86 -6.12 -7.21 21.87
N ARG A 87 -5.84 -7.27 23.18
CA ARG A 87 -5.05 -6.26 23.88
C ARG A 87 -3.59 -6.22 23.39
N LYS A 88 -2.98 -7.38 23.08
CA LYS A 88 -1.64 -7.44 22.47
C LYS A 88 -1.64 -6.88 21.05
N GLU A 89 -2.66 -7.16 20.25
CA GLU A 89 -2.80 -6.61 18.89
C GLU A 89 -2.94 -5.09 18.90
N LEU A 90 -3.79 -4.54 19.77
CA LEU A 90 -3.91 -3.08 19.95
C LEU A 90 -2.58 -2.43 20.33
N ARG A 91 -1.82 -3.03 21.25
CA ARG A 91 -0.47 -2.56 21.60
C ARG A 91 0.49 -2.57 20.41
N ARG A 92 0.44 -3.61 19.56
CA ARG A 92 1.26 -3.69 18.34
C ARG A 92 0.89 -2.60 17.34
N MET A 93 -0.41 -2.35 17.13
CA MET A 93 -0.90 -1.28 16.25
C MET A 93 -0.47 0.10 16.76
N ALA A 94 -0.63 0.37 18.06
CA ALA A 94 -0.17 1.62 18.67
C ALA A 94 1.35 1.82 18.55
N LYS A 95 2.15 0.75 18.70
CA LYS A 95 3.61 0.81 18.50
C LYS A 95 3.98 1.09 17.04
N LYS A 96 3.27 0.52 16.08
CA LYS A 96 3.48 0.81 14.64
C LYS A 96 3.17 2.27 14.32
N GLN A 97 2.03 2.78 14.77
CA GLN A 97 1.66 4.20 14.59
C GLN A 97 2.71 5.12 15.23
N ARG A 98 3.10 4.85 16.48
CA ARG A 98 4.18 5.61 17.13
C ARG A 98 5.49 5.57 16.34
N ASN A 99 5.86 4.42 15.81
CA ASN A 99 7.09 4.26 15.01
C ASN A 99 7.01 4.96 13.63
N GLU A 100 5.82 5.05 13.03
CA GLU A 100 5.55 5.75 11.77
C GLU A 100 5.62 7.27 11.95
N PHE A 101 5.09 7.79 13.06
CA PHE A 101 5.11 9.21 13.40
C PHE A 101 6.37 9.64 14.19
N GLN A 102 7.27 8.71 14.51
CA GLN A 102 8.53 9.05 15.15
C GLN A 102 9.41 9.76 14.12
N PHE A 103 9.78 11.01 14.42
CA PHE A 103 10.79 11.72 13.65
C PHE A 103 12.09 10.92 13.68
N ARG A 104 12.37 10.26 12.56
CA ARG A 104 13.68 9.66 12.32
C ARG A 104 14.44 10.72 11.55
N SER A 105 15.29 11.48 12.26
CA SER A 105 16.45 12.08 11.58
C SER A 105 17.06 10.93 10.78
N THR A 106 17.15 11.03 9.46
CA THR A 106 17.80 9.96 8.69
C THR A 106 19.18 9.80 9.31
N PRO A 107 19.47 8.68 9.99
CA PRO A 107 20.77 8.53 10.59
C PRO A 107 21.76 8.72 9.47
N VAL A 108 22.87 9.40 9.77
CA VAL A 108 24.00 9.55 8.84
C VAL A 108 24.12 8.24 8.05
N PRO A 109 24.02 8.28 6.71
CA PRO A 109 23.99 7.08 5.91
C PRO A 109 25.11 6.16 6.39
N ASN A 110 24.80 4.88 6.63
CA ASN A 110 25.84 3.95 7.02
C ASN A 110 26.82 3.82 5.84
N PHE A 111 27.90 4.61 5.91
CA PHE A 111 28.84 4.78 4.82
C PHE A 111 29.56 3.47 4.55
N GLU A 112 29.86 2.67 5.59
CA GLU A 112 30.42 1.33 5.43
C GLU A 112 29.50 0.43 4.59
N ARG A 113 28.20 0.44 4.88
CA ARG A 113 27.23 -0.35 4.11
C ARG A 113 27.15 0.12 2.67
N SER A 114 27.22 1.44 2.44
CA SER A 114 27.23 2.02 1.09
C SER A 114 28.51 1.69 0.32
N HIS A 115 29.67 1.72 0.98
CA HIS A 115 30.97 1.36 0.43
C HIS A 115 31.02 -0.12 0.07
N LYS A 116 30.61 -1.01 0.99
CA LYS A 116 30.50 -2.45 0.71
C LYS A 116 29.60 -2.74 -0.50
N ARG A 117 28.49 -1.99 -0.66
CA ARG A 117 27.61 -2.11 -1.83
C ARG A 117 28.29 -1.60 -3.12
N LEU A 118 29.03 -0.49 -3.05
CA LEU A 118 29.79 0.04 -4.17
C LEU A 118 30.93 -0.88 -4.60
N GLU A 119 31.66 -1.47 -3.66
CA GLU A 119 32.71 -2.45 -3.93
C GLU A 119 32.16 -3.69 -4.63
N ARG A 120 31.06 -4.26 -4.13
CA ARG A 120 30.36 -5.37 -4.79
C ARG A 120 29.93 -5.02 -6.21
N ARG A 121 29.43 -3.79 -6.42
CA ARG A 121 29.05 -3.30 -7.75
C ARG A 121 30.26 -3.13 -8.67
N LYS A 122 31.39 -2.64 -8.16
CA LYS A 122 32.65 -2.55 -8.91
C LYS A 122 33.14 -3.93 -9.33
N LEU A 123 33.12 -4.92 -8.42
CA LEU A 123 33.49 -6.29 -8.72
C LEU A 123 32.62 -6.89 -9.83
N TYR A 124 31.30 -6.70 -9.75
CA TYR A 124 30.36 -7.15 -10.79
C TYR A 124 30.58 -6.47 -12.15
N LEU A 125 30.81 -5.15 -12.18
CA LEU A 125 31.12 -4.43 -13.42
C LEU A 125 32.48 -4.83 -13.99
N ASN A 126 33.45 -5.14 -13.14
CA ASN A 126 34.77 -5.61 -13.55
C ASN A 126 34.74 -7.05 -14.05
N SER A 127 33.89 -7.92 -13.50
CA SER A 127 33.71 -9.29 -14.01
C SER A 127 33.04 -9.33 -15.38
N LEU A 128 32.17 -8.34 -15.68
CA LEU A 128 31.58 -8.15 -17.01
C LEU A 128 32.56 -7.57 -18.03
N LYS A 129 33.69 -6.99 -17.57
CA LYS A 129 34.78 -6.48 -18.41
C LYS A 129 35.76 -7.57 -18.84
N LYS A 130 35.30 -8.71 -19.34
CA LYS A 130 36.07 -9.48 -20.33
C LYS A 130 35.89 -8.83 -21.71
N VAL A 131 36.25 -7.56 -21.82
CA VAL A 131 36.31 -6.87 -23.11
C VAL A 131 37.76 -6.96 -23.56
N THR A 132 37.98 -7.61 -24.69
CA THR A 132 39.26 -7.67 -25.39
C THR A 132 39.80 -6.25 -25.50
N LYS A 133 40.94 -5.97 -24.86
CA LYS A 133 41.55 -4.63 -24.96
C LYS A 133 41.99 -4.44 -26.41
N PRO A 134 41.49 -3.45 -27.15
CA PRO A 134 41.98 -3.20 -28.49
C PRO A 134 43.47 -2.84 -28.40
N ARG A 135 44.29 -3.46 -29.25
CA ARG A 135 45.69 -3.09 -29.37
C ARG A 135 45.74 -1.71 -30.02
N CYS A 136 46.15 -0.70 -29.25
CA CYS A 136 46.10 0.68 -29.70
C CYS A 136 47.11 0.92 -30.86
N PRO A 137 46.75 1.71 -31.89
CA PRO A 137 47.72 2.18 -32.86
C PRO A 137 48.76 3.10 -32.19
N GLY A 138 49.97 3.17 -32.75
CA GLY A 138 51.15 3.80 -32.13
C GLY A 138 50.97 5.25 -31.66
N THR A 139 50.02 5.99 -32.22
CA THR A 139 49.66 7.36 -31.82
C THR A 139 49.11 7.48 -30.38
N LEU A 140 48.54 6.41 -29.82
CA LEU A 140 48.08 6.40 -28.42
C LEU A 140 49.20 6.05 -27.42
N ALA A 141 50.33 5.48 -27.88
CA ALA A 141 51.47 5.19 -27.02
C ALA A 141 52.05 6.48 -26.41
N THR A 142 52.20 7.53 -27.22
CA THR A 142 52.67 8.85 -26.78
C THR A 142 51.76 9.48 -25.72
N SER A 143 50.44 9.32 -25.87
CA SER A 143 49.47 9.83 -24.90
C SER A 143 49.54 9.08 -23.56
N MET A 144 49.80 7.77 -23.61
CA MET A 144 49.96 6.93 -22.43
C MET A 144 51.28 7.22 -21.71
N GLU A 145 52.37 7.43 -22.45
CA GLU A 145 53.66 7.85 -21.87
C GLU A 145 53.56 9.23 -21.20
N ALA A 146 52.85 10.18 -21.83
CA ALA A 146 52.59 11.48 -21.24
C ALA A 146 51.80 11.38 -19.93
N LEU A 147 50.79 10.49 -19.87
CA LEU A 147 50.05 10.20 -18.64
C LEU A 147 50.94 9.61 -17.54
N GLN A 148 51.80 8.66 -17.88
CA GLN A 148 52.73 8.05 -16.91
C GLN A 148 53.75 9.07 -16.38
N LYS A 149 54.26 9.97 -17.24
CA LYS A 149 55.14 11.07 -16.82
C LYS A 149 54.42 11.98 -15.81
N ARG A 150 53.19 12.39 -16.12
CA ARG A 150 52.37 13.24 -15.24
C ARG A 150 52.10 12.59 -13.88
N GLU A 151 51.81 11.30 -13.84
CA GLU A 151 51.61 10.57 -12.58
C GLU A 151 52.90 10.47 -11.75
N LYS A 152 54.06 10.29 -12.40
CA LYS A 152 55.36 10.28 -11.72
C LYS A 152 55.68 11.66 -11.12
N GLU A 153 55.45 12.74 -11.87
CA GLU A 153 55.62 14.11 -11.41
C GLU A 153 54.73 14.43 -10.21
N GLN A 154 53.44 14.06 -10.25
CA GLN A 154 52.53 14.26 -9.12
C GLN A 154 52.97 13.49 -7.87
N ARG A 155 53.51 12.27 -8.03
CA ARG A 155 54.06 11.50 -6.91
C ARG A 155 55.31 12.15 -6.34
N GLN A 156 56.16 12.73 -7.19
CA GLN A 156 57.34 13.49 -6.74
C GLN A 156 56.94 14.79 -6.02
N GLN A 157 55.96 15.54 -6.55
CA GLN A 157 55.44 16.75 -5.89
C GLN A 157 54.81 16.44 -4.52
N ARG A 158 54.09 15.32 -4.39
CA ARG A 158 53.56 14.87 -3.10
C ARG A 158 54.64 14.50 -2.10
N LYS A 159 55.78 13.97 -2.55
CA LYS A 159 56.96 13.69 -1.70
C LYS A 159 57.70 14.96 -1.29
N LEU A 160 57.63 16.02 -2.09
CA LEU A 160 58.19 17.34 -1.81
C LEU A 160 57.22 18.23 -0.99
N CYS A 161 56.11 17.69 -0.48
CA CYS A 161 55.16 18.40 0.36
C CYS A 161 55.72 18.62 1.78
N GLY A 162 56.77 19.43 1.84
CA GLY A 162 57.17 20.29 2.94
C GLY A 162 57.39 21.70 2.39
N PHE A 163 56.61 22.10 1.38
CA PHE A 163 56.70 23.45 0.80
C PHE A 163 56.14 24.45 1.80
N ILE A 164 57.01 24.94 2.68
CA ILE A 164 56.82 26.17 3.41
C ILE A 164 57.13 27.28 2.40
N PRO A 165 56.18 28.16 2.04
CA PRO A 165 56.47 29.28 1.17
C PRO A 165 57.56 30.13 1.83
N ARG A 166 58.78 30.05 1.29
CA ARG A 166 59.85 30.98 1.65
C ARG A 166 59.44 32.33 1.05
N ILE A 167 58.92 33.21 1.90
CA ILE A 167 58.79 34.62 1.58
C ILE A 167 60.22 35.10 1.38
N ASN A 168 60.64 35.27 0.12
CA ASN A 168 61.97 35.76 -0.20
C ASN A 168 62.11 37.16 0.42
N PRO A 169 62.98 37.38 1.42
CA PRO A 169 63.12 38.69 2.05
C PRO A 169 63.76 39.74 1.11
N GLY A 170 64.30 39.30 -0.03
CA GLY A 170 64.88 40.16 -1.08
C GLY A 170 64.03 40.28 -2.34
N SER A 171 62.80 39.75 -2.38
CA SER A 171 61.88 40.07 -3.47
C SER A 171 61.44 41.51 -3.26
N SER A 172 61.84 42.44 -4.14
CA SER A 172 61.34 43.82 -4.12
C SER A 172 59.82 43.77 -3.99
N MET A 173 59.27 44.55 -3.08
CA MET A 173 57.82 44.71 -2.93
C MET A 173 57.23 45.51 -4.11
N ASP A 174 57.68 45.27 -5.34
CA ASP A 174 57.22 45.94 -6.55
C ASP A 174 55.74 45.65 -6.82
N TYR A 175 55.21 44.56 -6.25
CA TYR A 175 53.78 44.26 -6.25
C TYR A 175 52.95 45.20 -5.37
N LEU A 176 53.53 45.93 -4.40
CA LEU A 176 52.82 46.97 -3.64
C LEU A 176 52.63 48.25 -4.45
N HIS A 177 53.55 48.55 -5.37
CA HIS A 177 53.51 49.74 -6.22
C HIS A 177 52.90 49.47 -7.60
N ARG A 178 52.51 48.23 -7.86
CA ARG A 178 51.87 47.85 -9.12
C ARG A 178 50.50 48.51 -9.19
N GLN A 179 50.25 49.25 -10.27
CA GLN A 179 48.91 49.74 -10.54
C GLN A 179 47.92 48.57 -10.57
N PRO A 180 46.74 48.71 -9.95
CA PRO A 180 45.76 47.64 -9.91
C PRO A 180 45.44 47.20 -11.34
N PHE A 181 45.34 45.89 -11.56
CA PHE A 181 44.94 45.38 -12.86
C PHE A 181 43.53 45.88 -13.17
N ILE A 182 43.41 46.75 -14.18
CA ILE A 182 42.14 47.20 -14.71
C ILE A 182 41.80 46.26 -15.87
N PRO A 183 40.86 45.31 -15.70
CA PRO A 183 40.47 44.44 -16.80
C PRO A 183 39.89 45.29 -17.93
N ARG A 184 40.48 45.18 -19.12
CA ARG A 184 39.88 45.71 -20.34
C ARG A 184 38.70 44.81 -20.68
N VAL A 185 37.49 45.31 -20.43
CA VAL A 185 36.26 44.61 -20.77
C VAL A 185 36.02 44.80 -22.26
N ASP A 186 36.68 43.98 -23.08
CA ASP A 186 36.32 43.88 -24.49
C ASP A 186 34.92 43.26 -24.53
N SER A 187 33.91 44.09 -24.82
CA SER A 187 32.50 43.69 -24.85
C SER A 187 32.27 42.71 -26.01
N THR A 188 32.64 41.45 -25.80
CA THR A 188 32.34 40.34 -26.66
C THR A 188 30.86 40.01 -26.47
N CYS A 189 30.01 40.62 -27.31
CA CYS A 189 28.59 40.27 -27.38
C CYS A 189 28.48 38.78 -27.68
N THR A 190 28.27 37.97 -26.65
CA THR A 190 28.15 36.52 -26.78
C THR A 190 26.71 36.26 -27.19
N HIS A 191 26.49 35.95 -28.47
CA HIS A 191 25.17 35.56 -28.93
C HIS A 191 24.72 34.29 -28.19
N PRO A 192 23.57 34.33 -27.47
CA PRO A 192 23.10 33.15 -26.76
C PRO A 192 22.68 32.11 -27.78
N LYS A 193 23.45 31.02 -27.87
CA LYS A 193 23.07 29.86 -28.68
C LYS A 193 21.89 29.16 -27.99
N PRO A 194 20.71 29.05 -28.63
CA PRO A 194 19.57 28.41 -28.00
C PRO A 194 19.91 26.94 -27.75
N PHE A 195 19.90 26.55 -26.48
CA PHE A 195 20.07 25.16 -26.08
C PHE A 195 18.73 24.44 -26.26
N ARG A 196 18.76 23.26 -26.88
CA ARG A 196 17.57 22.42 -27.02
C ARG A 196 17.22 21.82 -25.65
N LEU A 197 16.38 22.50 -24.87
CA LEU A 197 15.87 21.91 -23.63
C LEU A 197 14.81 20.85 -23.92
N HIS A 198 14.99 19.69 -23.30
CA HIS A 198 13.97 18.63 -23.22
C HIS A 198 12.88 18.94 -22.17
N THR A 199 12.46 20.20 -22.04
CA THR A 199 11.47 20.61 -21.03
C THR A 199 10.12 19.94 -21.24
N SER A 200 9.66 19.87 -22.49
CA SER A 200 8.40 19.20 -22.86
C SER A 200 8.45 17.70 -22.55
N GLU A 201 9.51 17.02 -22.98
CA GLU A 201 9.72 15.58 -22.73
C GLU A 201 9.82 15.27 -21.23
N ARG A 202 10.50 16.11 -20.46
CA ARG A 202 10.58 15.99 -19.00
C ARG A 202 9.22 16.20 -18.33
N ALA A 203 8.43 17.17 -18.80
CA ALA A 203 7.09 17.43 -18.28
C ALA A 203 6.16 16.24 -18.52
N LEU A 204 6.20 15.65 -19.73
CA LEU A 204 5.44 14.43 -20.06
C LEU A 204 5.88 13.25 -19.19
N SER A 205 7.19 13.03 -19.07
CA SER A 205 7.75 11.96 -18.23
C SER A 205 7.31 12.09 -16.77
N ARG A 206 7.29 13.32 -16.25
CA ARG A 206 6.84 13.62 -14.89
C ARG A 206 5.35 13.33 -14.72
N ARG A 207 4.51 13.77 -15.67
CA ARG A 207 3.07 13.51 -15.65
C ARG A 207 2.77 12.01 -15.60
N LEU A 208 3.40 11.22 -16.47
CA LEU A 208 3.23 9.76 -16.50
C LEU A 208 3.70 9.10 -15.20
N TYR A 209 4.79 9.57 -14.60
CA TYR A 209 5.25 9.08 -13.31
C TYR A 209 4.24 9.36 -12.20
N ASP A 210 3.70 10.58 -12.14
CA ASP A 210 2.73 10.99 -11.13
C ASP A 210 1.40 10.24 -11.29
N GLU A 211 0.96 9.96 -12.52
CA GLU A 211 -0.17 9.07 -12.80
C GLU A 211 0.09 7.64 -12.30
N ARG A 212 1.23 7.02 -12.64
CA ARG A 212 1.59 5.69 -12.13
C ARG A 212 1.71 5.64 -10.61
N LYS A 213 2.15 6.74 -9.99
CA LYS A 213 2.22 6.86 -8.54
C LYS A 213 0.82 6.88 -7.92
N ARG A 214 -0.11 7.64 -8.50
CA ARG A 214 -1.52 7.68 -8.07
C ARG A 214 -2.15 6.29 -8.15
N MET A 215 -2.06 5.63 -9.31
CA MET A 215 -2.62 4.27 -9.49
C MET A 215 -2.11 3.26 -8.44
N ARG A 216 -0.82 3.32 -8.08
CA ARG A 216 -0.27 2.43 -7.03
C ARG A 216 -0.83 2.75 -5.64
N MET A 217 -1.00 4.03 -5.33
CA MET A 217 -1.61 4.45 -4.06
C MET A 217 -3.07 4.01 -3.98
N ASP A 218 -3.83 4.16 -5.07
CA ASP A 218 -5.23 3.79 -5.16
C ASP A 218 -5.40 2.27 -4.97
N LEU A 219 -4.59 1.47 -5.67
CA LEU A 219 -4.59 0.01 -5.51
C LEU A 219 -4.24 -0.42 -4.08
N GLN A 220 -3.29 0.27 -3.43
CA GLN A 220 -2.96 0.00 -2.03
C GLN A 220 -4.13 0.33 -1.10
N LEU A 221 -4.85 1.41 -1.35
CA LEU A 221 -6.02 1.83 -0.59
C LEU A 221 -7.17 0.82 -0.75
N GLU A 222 -7.44 0.36 -1.98
CA GLU A 222 -8.45 -0.66 -2.27
C GLU A 222 -8.16 -1.98 -1.54
N LEU A 223 -6.90 -2.42 -1.57
CA LEU A 223 -6.47 -3.62 -0.85
C LEU A 223 -6.73 -3.47 0.67
N GLN A 224 -6.34 -2.34 1.25
CA GLN A 224 -6.59 -2.06 2.67
C GLN A 224 -8.07 -2.05 3.02
N ALA A 225 -8.91 -1.42 2.19
CA ALA A 225 -10.35 -1.41 2.37
C ALA A 225 -10.96 -2.83 2.30
N SER A 226 -10.50 -3.64 1.33
CA SER A 226 -10.95 -5.03 1.19
C SER A 226 -10.57 -5.88 2.40
N ASP A 227 -9.37 -5.69 2.93
CA ASP A 227 -8.88 -6.39 4.11
C ASP A 227 -9.63 -5.96 5.37
N TRP A 228 -9.92 -4.67 5.51
CA TRP A 228 -10.77 -4.16 6.59
C TRP A 228 -12.16 -4.81 6.55
N PHE A 229 -12.81 -4.82 5.39
CA PHE A 229 -14.13 -5.44 5.24
C PHE A 229 -14.12 -6.95 5.56
N LYS A 230 -13.08 -7.68 5.12
CA LYS A 230 -12.91 -9.10 5.46
C LYS A 230 -12.78 -9.31 6.97
N ARG A 231 -12.02 -8.46 7.67
CA ARG A 231 -11.86 -8.50 9.13
C ARG A 231 -13.19 -8.26 9.83
N GLU A 232 -13.89 -7.18 9.47
CA GLU A 232 -15.22 -6.81 9.99
C GLU A 232 -16.21 -7.99 9.86
N ARG A 233 -16.29 -8.55 8.64
CA ARG A 233 -17.15 -9.71 8.34
C ARG A 233 -16.80 -10.94 9.17
N SER A 234 -15.49 -11.18 9.39
CA SER A 234 -15.01 -12.29 10.20
C SER A 234 -15.34 -12.11 11.68
N GLU A 235 -15.22 -10.89 12.21
CA GLU A 235 -15.59 -10.57 13.59
C GLU A 235 -17.09 -10.73 13.81
N PHE A 236 -17.90 -10.20 12.89
CA PHE A 236 -19.35 -10.38 12.91
C PHE A 236 -19.74 -11.87 12.93
N ARG A 237 -19.11 -12.70 12.09
CA ARG A 237 -19.35 -14.15 12.09
C ARG A 237 -18.94 -14.81 13.40
N LYS A 238 -17.80 -14.41 14.00
CA LYS A 238 -17.35 -14.92 15.31
C LYS A 238 -18.35 -14.55 16.40
N LEU A 239 -18.78 -13.28 16.48
CA LEU A 239 -19.78 -12.82 17.43
C LEU A 239 -21.08 -13.60 17.28
N ARG A 240 -21.59 -13.75 16.05
CA ARG A 240 -22.80 -14.54 15.79
C ARG A 240 -22.66 -16.00 16.23
N LYS A 241 -21.52 -16.64 16.01
CA LYS A 241 -21.27 -18.01 16.52
C LYS A 241 -21.31 -18.08 18.06
N MET A 242 -20.87 -17.04 18.74
CA MET A 242 -20.85 -16.97 20.21
C MET A 242 -22.21 -16.60 20.81
N THR A 243 -22.96 -15.70 20.15
CA THR A 243 -24.25 -15.17 20.62
C THR A 243 -25.46 -15.93 20.10
N ASN A 244 -25.32 -16.78 19.08
CA ASN A 244 -26.38 -17.70 18.68
C ASN A 244 -26.69 -18.62 19.86
N PHE A 245 -27.68 -18.21 20.65
CA PHE A 245 -28.53 -19.11 21.42
C PHE A 245 -28.97 -20.19 20.43
N LYS A 246 -28.45 -21.41 20.60
CA LYS A 246 -29.00 -22.54 19.87
C LYS A 246 -30.42 -22.68 20.40
N ALA A 247 -31.40 -22.12 19.69
CA ALA A 247 -32.77 -22.58 19.83
C ALA A 247 -32.68 -24.11 19.76
N THR A 248 -33.11 -24.78 20.82
CA THR A 248 -33.15 -26.24 20.88
C THR A 248 -33.69 -26.73 19.55
N PRO A 249 -33.03 -27.70 18.88
CA PRO A 249 -33.51 -28.19 17.60
C PRO A 249 -35.00 -28.46 17.75
N ASN A 250 -35.81 -27.92 16.83
CA ASN A 250 -37.26 -28.05 16.89
C ASN A 250 -37.57 -29.53 17.21
N PRO A 251 -38.14 -29.83 18.38
CA PRO A 251 -38.31 -31.21 18.84
C PRO A 251 -39.24 -32.02 17.92
N TRP A 252 -39.87 -31.37 16.95
CA TRP A 252 -40.75 -31.98 15.96
C TRP A 252 -40.14 -32.14 14.57
N LYS A 253 -38.85 -31.77 14.35
CA LYS A 253 -38.16 -32.13 13.11
C LYS A 253 -37.88 -33.63 13.11
N ARG A 254 -38.79 -34.39 12.51
CA ARG A 254 -38.63 -35.83 12.27
C ARG A 254 -37.46 -36.02 11.31
N HIS A 255 -36.47 -36.80 11.74
CA HIS A 255 -35.53 -37.40 10.81
C HIS A 255 -36.26 -38.53 10.12
N ASN A 256 -36.38 -38.47 8.79
CA ASN A 256 -36.85 -39.61 8.02
C ASN A 256 -35.79 -40.70 8.16
N VAL A 257 -36.05 -41.67 9.05
CA VAL A 257 -35.29 -42.92 9.08
C VAL A 257 -35.72 -43.65 7.82
N SER A 258 -34.84 -43.71 6.82
CA SER A 258 -35.04 -44.57 5.67
C SER A 258 -35.05 -46.01 6.15
N SER A 259 -36.24 -46.61 6.16
CA SER A 259 -36.45 -48.05 6.31
C SER A 259 -35.89 -48.74 5.08
N ALA A 260 -34.60 -49.07 5.10
CA ALA A 260 -33.95 -49.85 4.03
C ALA A 260 -33.29 -51.15 4.52
N ASP A 261 -33.28 -51.42 5.84
CA ASP A 261 -32.72 -52.66 6.40
C ASP A 261 -33.77 -53.34 7.29
N ALA A 262 -34.80 -53.89 6.66
CA ALA A 262 -35.70 -54.87 7.28
C ALA A 262 -36.41 -55.65 6.17
N SER A 263 -35.64 -56.50 5.50
CA SER A 263 -36.12 -57.69 4.77
C SER A 263 -35.28 -58.88 5.22
#